data_AF-A0A3D1AJK9-F1
#
_entry.id   AF-A0A3D1AJK9-F1
#
_cell.length_a   1.000
_cell.length_b   1.000
_cell.length_c   1.000
_cell.angle_alpha   90.00
_cell.angle_beta   90.00
_cell.angle_gamma   90.00
#
_symmetry.space_group_name_H-M   'P 1'
#
loop_
_entity.id
_entity.type
_entity.pdbx_description
1 polymer ?
#
loop_
_entity_poly.entity_id
_entity_poly.type
_entity_poly.pdbx_seq_one_letter_code
_entity_poly.pdbx_strand_id
1 'polypeptide(L)'
;MKAVQLFSFIRDFAGLTQKPVESLDSYIKTFWLDQIPHEPECSFVAWADSAADEEETLFENWLAVERPERPDPPTVDEELKPWLNVPQWQNSAIDAPELLTSILNPSCNEDGSTTEPKFLELEDHHQLRDTWEEYIQAEWLLWAEVDRRKAKVHDCYAELFAMHRTQMAMGEQYEFLLAVGCLHWATPRGGQAKRHLLVLPVTVDFDSVNAVASVRSAGSAPEVQFETDMLAIQERPPTDIEGDTEARRSLLGDNLFHREAKTLLSAYVNGLDPLGVFNDTLAHVKGTPPPKPVVTFAPALIVRRRTSKSLIAVCESIIKQLQSVGEGGVPACVRKFVGELGVDEAIYGNEPANHNVEGGADHEIYFPLPYNDDQKRILETLDRQVGVLVQGPPGTGKSQTIANLICHLLATGKRILVTSQKAPALHVLKKYLPTEVADLCVMVLGEGVDEQQELRRSVSQVASRRTNWLARQSQNLIENLGSFVFKL
;
A
#
# COMPACT_ATOMS: atom_id res chain seq x y z
N MET A 1 -3.70 34.39 14.82
CA MET A 1 -3.47 34.02 13.40
C MET A 1 -4.62 33.16 12.88
N LYS A 2 -5.35 33.62 11.86
CA LYS A 2 -6.51 32.90 11.32
C LYS A 2 -6.10 31.60 10.61
N ALA A 3 -4.90 31.56 10.05
CA ALA A 3 -4.32 30.35 9.43
C ALA A 3 -4.26 29.15 10.40
N VAL A 4 -3.81 29.37 11.64
CA VAL A 4 -3.78 28.32 12.68
C VAL A 4 -5.19 27.82 12.99
N GLN A 5 -6.18 28.70 13.02
CA GLN A 5 -7.59 28.33 13.27
C GLN A 5 -8.15 27.47 12.14
N LEU A 6 -7.84 27.77 10.87
CA LEU A 6 -8.26 26.95 9.72
C LEU A 6 -7.76 25.52 9.83
N PHE A 7 -6.44 25.33 10.05
CA PHE A 7 -5.87 23.98 10.15
C PHE A 7 -6.28 23.27 11.44
N SER A 8 -6.53 24.01 12.53
CA SER A 8 -7.11 23.43 13.75
C SER A 8 -8.53 22.92 13.51
N PHE A 9 -9.35 23.70 12.79
CA PHE A 9 -10.69 23.27 12.41
C PHE A 9 -10.68 22.02 11.53
N ILE A 10 -9.81 21.96 10.51
CA ILE A 10 -9.68 20.78 9.63
C ILE A 10 -9.26 19.55 10.44
N ARG A 11 -8.27 19.69 11.34
CA ARG A 11 -7.84 18.63 12.25
C ARG A 11 -8.99 18.14 13.13
N ASP A 12 -9.71 19.05 13.77
CA ASP A 12 -10.78 18.71 14.71
C ASP A 12 -11.97 18.08 13.98
N PHE A 13 -12.31 18.56 12.78
CA PHE A 13 -13.32 17.96 11.91
C PHE A 13 -12.94 16.54 11.46
N ALA A 14 -11.67 16.35 11.09
CA ALA A 14 -11.14 15.03 10.73
C ALA A 14 -11.18 14.06 11.93
N GLY A 15 -10.95 14.56 13.15
CA GLY A 15 -11.08 13.77 14.38
C GLY A 15 -12.52 13.41 14.73
N LEU A 16 -13.47 14.35 14.58
CA LEU A 16 -14.89 14.12 14.88
C LEU A 16 -15.57 13.12 13.94
N THR A 17 -15.11 13.05 12.69
CA THR A 17 -15.61 12.08 11.70
C THR A 17 -15.08 10.67 11.93
N GLN A 18 -14.10 10.51 12.81
CA GLN A 18 -13.49 9.22 13.12
C GLN A 18 -14.24 8.52 14.25
N LYS A 19 -14.81 7.34 13.95
CA LYS A 19 -15.20 6.40 15.01
C LYS A 19 -13.96 5.59 15.40
N PRO A 20 -13.62 5.51 16.71
CA PRO A 20 -12.53 4.65 17.15
C PRO A 20 -12.86 3.20 16.78
N VAL A 21 -11.87 2.50 16.21
CA VAL A 21 -11.99 1.09 15.88
C VAL A 21 -11.53 0.28 17.08
N GLU A 22 -12.47 -0.40 17.73
CA GLU A 22 -12.25 -1.12 18.99
C GLU A 22 -11.77 -2.57 18.78
N SER A 23 -12.15 -3.20 17.66
CA SER A 23 -11.80 -4.60 17.34
C SER A 23 -11.31 -4.79 15.90
N LEU A 24 -10.39 -5.75 15.72
CA LEU A 24 -9.95 -6.31 14.44
C LEU A 24 -11.13 -6.77 13.56
N ASP A 25 -12.26 -7.16 14.16
CA ASP A 25 -13.43 -7.67 13.44
C ASP A 25 -14.07 -6.64 12.49
N SER A 26 -13.75 -5.35 12.68
CA SER A 26 -14.20 -4.28 11.79
C SER A 26 -13.28 -4.05 10.58
N TYR A 27 -12.12 -4.69 10.55
CA TYR A 27 -11.20 -4.62 9.42
C TYR A 27 -11.72 -5.42 8.25
N ILE A 28 -11.29 -5.03 7.05
CA ILE A 28 -11.69 -5.73 5.83
C ILE A 28 -11.03 -7.10 5.79
N LYS A 29 -9.76 -7.15 6.19
CA LYS A 29 -9.02 -8.39 6.24
C LYS A 29 -7.94 -8.34 7.32
N THR A 30 -7.74 -9.48 7.96
CA THR A 30 -6.61 -9.73 8.88
C THR A 30 -6.05 -11.11 8.52
N PHE A 31 -4.81 -11.12 8.03
CA PHE A 31 -4.07 -12.33 7.73
C PHE A 31 -3.00 -12.52 8.80
N TRP A 32 -3.12 -13.59 9.58
CA TRP A 32 -2.22 -13.85 10.69
C TRP A 32 -0.97 -14.56 10.19
N LEU A 33 0.21 -14.10 10.61
CA LEU A 33 1.47 -14.65 10.09
C LEU A 33 1.80 -16.04 10.68
N ASP A 34 1.07 -16.50 11.71
CA ASP A 34 1.19 -17.87 12.22
C ASP A 34 0.55 -18.92 11.30
N GLN A 35 -0.25 -18.49 10.32
CA GLN A 35 -0.85 -19.37 9.32
C GLN A 35 0.16 -19.75 8.22
N ILE A 36 1.31 -19.07 8.17
CA ILE A 36 2.34 -19.32 7.16
C ILE A 36 3.04 -20.65 7.49
N PRO A 37 3.06 -21.61 6.55
CA PRO A 37 3.73 -22.88 6.76
C PRO A 37 5.26 -22.68 6.76
N HIS A 38 5.96 -23.40 7.64
CA HIS A 38 7.41 -23.36 7.75
C HIS A 38 8.05 -24.30 6.70
N GLU A 39 7.93 -23.91 5.43
CA GLU A 39 8.40 -24.63 4.25
C GLU A 39 9.48 -23.79 3.53
N PRO A 40 10.39 -24.40 2.74
CA PRO A 40 11.52 -23.69 2.12
C PRO A 40 11.09 -22.57 1.15
N GLU A 41 9.89 -22.65 0.58
CA GLU A 41 9.32 -21.62 -0.29
C GLU A 41 8.85 -20.37 0.48
N CYS A 42 8.79 -20.43 1.82
CA CYS A 42 8.40 -19.32 2.68
C CYS A 42 9.62 -18.79 3.44
N SER A 43 9.81 -17.47 3.44
CA SER A 43 10.80 -16.79 4.26
C SER A 43 10.13 -15.71 5.09
N PHE A 44 10.27 -15.79 6.40
CA PHE A 44 9.70 -14.84 7.34
C PHE A 44 10.74 -14.41 8.37
N VAL A 45 10.88 -13.10 8.55
CA VAL A 45 11.93 -12.49 9.39
C VAL A 45 11.87 -12.98 10.84
N ALA A 46 10.70 -13.27 11.39
CA ALA A 46 10.60 -13.72 12.79
C ALA A 46 11.08 -15.16 13.03
N TRP A 47 11.39 -15.93 11.98
CA TRP A 47 12.00 -17.27 12.09
C TRP A 47 13.52 -17.23 12.12
N ALA A 48 14.13 -16.12 11.68
CA ALA A 48 15.57 -15.96 11.78
C ALA A 48 15.94 -15.83 13.26
N ASP A 49 16.68 -16.82 13.79
CA ASP A 49 17.15 -16.79 15.17
C ASP A 49 17.96 -15.51 15.40
N SER A 50 17.55 -14.74 16.41
CA SER A 50 18.19 -13.52 16.91
C SER A 50 19.59 -13.72 17.52
N ALA A 51 20.32 -14.75 17.08
CA ALA A 51 21.67 -15.11 17.52
C ALA A 51 22.73 -14.95 16.42
N ALA A 52 22.33 -14.71 15.17
CA ALA A 52 23.26 -14.38 14.09
C ALA A 52 23.12 -12.89 13.74
N ASP A 53 24.19 -12.16 14.06
CA ASP A 53 24.57 -10.84 13.60
C ASP A 53 23.95 -9.62 14.31
N GLU A 54 24.79 -9.04 15.18
CA GLU A 54 24.74 -7.65 15.68
C GLU A 54 24.96 -6.59 14.56
N GLU A 55 24.83 -6.97 13.29
CA GLU A 55 24.82 -6.02 12.18
C GLU A 55 23.37 -5.63 11.88
N GLU A 56 23.13 -4.32 11.76
CA GLU A 56 21.89 -3.69 11.30
C GLU A 56 21.46 -4.29 9.94
N THR A 57 20.86 -5.47 9.96
CA THR A 57 20.31 -6.12 8.79
C THR A 57 18.99 -5.40 8.49
N LEU A 58 19.07 -4.40 7.61
CA LEU A 58 17.92 -3.84 6.94
C LEU A 58 17.23 -4.99 6.20
N PHE A 59 16.15 -5.52 6.78
CA PHE A 59 15.35 -6.54 6.14
C PHE A 59 14.67 -5.92 4.92
N GLU A 60 15.15 -6.26 3.72
CA GLU A 60 14.55 -5.76 2.47
C GLU A 60 13.11 -6.27 2.29
N ASN A 61 12.82 -7.48 2.82
CA ASN A 61 11.50 -8.09 2.81
C ASN A 61 11.15 -8.66 4.20
N TRP A 62 9.98 -8.32 4.74
CA TRP A 62 9.45 -8.89 5.99
C TRP A 62 8.95 -10.32 5.82
N LEU A 63 8.37 -10.60 4.65
CA LEU A 63 7.81 -11.89 4.26
C LEU A 63 8.05 -12.07 2.77
N ALA A 64 8.51 -13.25 2.35
CA ALA A 64 8.57 -13.67 0.97
C ALA A 64 7.96 -15.08 0.84
N VAL A 65 7.09 -15.26 -0.14
CA VAL A 65 6.47 -16.55 -0.45
C VAL A 65 6.62 -16.81 -1.94
N GLU A 66 7.35 -17.86 -2.28
CA GLU A 66 7.52 -18.33 -3.65
C GLU A 66 6.29 -19.15 -4.08
N ARG A 67 5.94 -19.09 -5.35
CA ARG A 67 4.85 -19.92 -5.88
C ARG A 67 5.25 -21.39 -5.80
N PRO A 68 4.52 -22.24 -5.05
CA PRO A 68 4.89 -23.64 -4.94
C PRO A 68 4.56 -24.40 -6.23
N GLU A 69 5.47 -25.26 -6.66
CA GLU A 69 5.22 -26.25 -7.70
C GLU A 69 4.53 -27.47 -7.10
N ARG A 70 3.23 -27.63 -7.38
CA ARG A 70 2.46 -28.79 -6.91
C ARG A 70 2.69 -29.97 -7.86
N PRO A 71 3.25 -31.09 -7.37
CA PRO A 71 3.47 -32.26 -8.22
C PRO A 71 2.13 -32.88 -8.61
N ASP A 72 2.05 -33.41 -9.83
CA ASP A 72 0.90 -34.19 -10.26
C ASP A 72 0.79 -35.51 -9.46
N PRO A 73 -0.43 -36.03 -9.25
CA PRO A 73 -0.63 -37.29 -8.56
C PRO A 73 0.06 -38.45 -9.30
N PRO A 74 0.57 -39.47 -8.56
CA PRO A 74 1.34 -40.57 -9.14
C PRO A 74 0.49 -41.38 -10.11
N THR A 75 1.08 -41.86 -11.20
CA THR A 75 0.34 -42.58 -12.24
C THR A 75 -0.27 -43.87 -11.70
N VAL A 76 -1.55 -44.09 -11.99
CA VAL A 76 -2.24 -45.34 -11.66
C VAL A 76 -2.07 -46.38 -12.78
N ASP A 77 -2.07 -47.66 -12.40
CA ASP A 77 -2.04 -48.77 -13.35
C ASP A 77 -3.23 -48.75 -14.31
N GLU A 78 -3.00 -49.21 -15.55
CA GLU A 78 -4.03 -49.22 -16.61
C GLU A 78 -5.31 -49.97 -16.21
N GLU A 79 -5.19 -50.98 -15.35
CA GLU A 79 -6.31 -51.79 -14.86
C GLU A 79 -7.21 -51.03 -13.86
N LEU A 80 -6.65 -50.03 -13.15
CA LEU A 80 -7.35 -49.24 -12.14
C LEU A 80 -7.96 -47.95 -12.72
N LYS A 81 -7.49 -47.48 -13.88
CA LYS A 81 -8.00 -46.25 -14.54
C LYS A 81 -9.52 -46.21 -14.74
N PRO A 82 -10.20 -47.30 -15.17
CA PRO A 82 -11.65 -47.29 -15.36
C PRO A 82 -12.44 -47.13 -14.06
N TRP A 83 -11.87 -47.59 -12.95
CA TRP A 83 -12.47 -47.58 -11.61
C TRP A 83 -12.14 -46.32 -10.81
N LEU A 84 -11.32 -45.43 -11.37
CA LEU A 84 -10.79 -44.27 -10.67
C LEU A 84 -11.84 -43.16 -10.51
N ASN A 85 -12.08 -42.75 -9.26
CA ASN A 85 -12.79 -41.51 -8.97
C ASN A 85 -11.84 -40.32 -9.13
N VAL A 86 -11.70 -39.80 -10.36
CA VAL A 86 -10.74 -38.73 -10.70
C VAL A 86 -10.81 -37.51 -9.76
N PRO A 87 -12.00 -36.97 -9.41
CA PRO A 87 -12.10 -35.85 -8.46
C PRO A 87 -11.54 -36.15 -7.07
N GLN A 88 -11.71 -37.37 -6.55
CA GLN A 88 -11.16 -37.76 -5.26
C GLN A 88 -9.65 -38.03 -5.35
N TRP A 89 -9.22 -38.75 -6.38
CA TRP A 89 -7.81 -39.08 -6.60
C TRP A 89 -6.90 -37.84 -6.72
N GLN A 90 -7.39 -36.76 -7.36
CA GLN A 90 -6.65 -35.50 -7.47
C GLN A 90 -6.74 -34.62 -6.22
N ASN A 91 -7.59 -34.97 -5.26
CA ASN A 91 -7.81 -34.16 -4.07
C ASN A 91 -6.96 -34.68 -2.91
N SER A 92 -5.82 -34.06 -2.65
CA SER A 92 -4.98 -34.42 -1.50
C SER A 92 -5.64 -34.13 -0.16
N ALA A 93 -6.70 -33.31 -0.08
CA ALA A 93 -7.31 -32.91 1.21
C ALA A 93 -8.14 -34.01 1.89
N ILE A 94 -8.53 -35.07 1.16
CA ILE A 94 -9.22 -36.24 1.73
C ILE A 94 -8.22 -37.25 2.30
N ASP A 95 -8.65 -38.06 3.26
CA ASP A 95 -7.80 -39.05 3.92
C ASP A 95 -7.33 -40.15 2.96
N ALA A 96 -8.26 -40.68 2.15
CA ALA A 96 -7.98 -41.64 1.09
C ALA A 96 -9.05 -41.55 -0.02
N PRO A 97 -8.66 -41.65 -1.30
CA PRO A 97 -9.60 -41.71 -2.42
C PRO A 97 -10.25 -43.10 -2.54
N GLU A 98 -11.54 -43.13 -2.89
CA GLU A 98 -12.29 -44.37 -3.08
C GLU A 98 -12.43 -44.70 -4.58
N LEU A 99 -12.40 -46.00 -4.91
CA LEU A 99 -12.75 -46.48 -6.25
C LEU A 99 -14.26 -46.39 -6.48
N LEU A 100 -14.66 -46.26 -7.74
CA LEU A 100 -16.06 -46.34 -8.15
C LEU A 100 -16.62 -47.74 -7.82
N THR A 101 -17.83 -47.79 -7.26
CA THR A 101 -18.48 -49.05 -6.87
C THR A 101 -18.96 -49.88 -8.06
N SER A 102 -19.23 -49.22 -9.19
CA SER A 102 -19.69 -49.85 -10.42
C SER A 102 -19.21 -49.07 -11.64
N ILE A 103 -18.69 -49.77 -12.64
CA ILE A 103 -18.31 -49.19 -13.94
C ILE A 103 -19.13 -49.81 -15.06
N LEU A 104 -19.32 -49.07 -16.15
CA LEU A 104 -19.89 -49.64 -17.37
C LEU A 104 -18.88 -50.63 -17.95
N ASN A 105 -19.34 -51.84 -18.27
CA ASN A 105 -18.48 -52.84 -18.87
C ASN A 105 -17.97 -52.34 -20.24
N PRO A 106 -16.65 -52.10 -20.41
CA PRO A 106 -16.12 -51.58 -21.67
C PRO A 106 -16.30 -52.55 -22.85
N SER A 107 -16.62 -53.82 -22.57
CA SER A 107 -16.88 -54.89 -23.55
C SER A 107 -18.34 -54.97 -24.02
N CYS A 108 -19.24 -54.17 -23.43
CA CYS A 108 -20.63 -54.11 -23.87
C CYS A 108 -20.79 -53.24 -25.14
N ASN A 109 -21.12 -53.88 -26.26
CA ASN A 109 -21.57 -53.16 -27.46
C ASN A 109 -22.98 -52.56 -27.23
N GLU A 110 -23.24 -51.38 -27.82
CA GLU A 110 -24.55 -50.67 -27.73
C GLU A 110 -25.72 -51.50 -28.31
N ASP A 111 -25.42 -52.46 -29.19
CA ASP A 111 -26.36 -53.45 -29.68
C ASP A 111 -26.42 -54.62 -28.70
N GLY A 112 -27.50 -54.70 -27.92
CA GLY A 112 -27.63 -55.54 -26.72
C GLY A 112 -27.67 -57.05 -26.96
N SER A 113 -26.60 -57.60 -27.53
CA SER A 113 -26.35 -59.03 -27.70
C SER A 113 -24.92 -59.38 -27.28
N THR A 114 -24.62 -59.26 -25.99
CA THR A 114 -23.56 -60.04 -25.34
C THR A 114 -24.07 -60.57 -24.01
N THR A 115 -23.67 -61.80 -23.69
CA THR A 115 -23.99 -62.56 -22.46
C THR A 115 -23.27 -62.00 -21.23
N GLU A 116 -22.69 -60.81 -21.33
CA GLU A 116 -21.86 -60.18 -20.31
C GLU A 116 -22.66 -59.09 -19.57
N PRO A 117 -22.42 -58.92 -18.27
CA PRO A 117 -23.14 -57.92 -17.47
C PRO A 117 -22.84 -56.50 -17.95
N LYS A 118 -23.87 -55.65 -17.99
CA LYS A 118 -23.78 -54.23 -18.42
C LYS A 118 -22.96 -53.36 -17.48
N PHE A 119 -22.90 -53.75 -16.20
CA PHE A 119 -22.13 -53.08 -15.16
C PHE A 119 -21.20 -54.11 -14.53
N LEU A 120 -19.94 -53.75 -14.33
CA LEU A 120 -19.00 -54.50 -13.51
C LEU A 120 -19.07 -53.92 -12.10
N GLU A 121 -19.22 -54.78 -11.09
CA GLU A 121 -19.22 -54.39 -9.68
C GLU A 121 -17.84 -54.60 -9.07
N LEU A 122 -17.41 -53.65 -8.23
CA LEU A 122 -16.08 -53.71 -7.59
C LEU A 122 -15.97 -54.91 -6.63
N GLU A 123 -17.10 -55.44 -6.15
CA GLU A 123 -17.16 -56.61 -5.25
C GLU A 123 -16.63 -57.89 -5.90
N ASP A 124 -16.73 -58.01 -7.24
CA ASP A 124 -16.27 -59.19 -7.98
C ASP A 124 -14.75 -59.20 -8.23
N HIS A 125 -14.05 -58.10 -7.92
CA HIS A 125 -12.64 -57.88 -8.25
C HIS A 125 -11.78 -57.57 -7.02
N HIS A 126 -11.69 -58.53 -6.09
CA HIS A 126 -10.88 -58.39 -4.86
C HIS A 126 -9.40 -58.03 -5.11
N GLN A 127 -8.80 -58.56 -6.19
CA GLN A 127 -7.40 -58.26 -6.55
C GLN A 127 -7.17 -56.77 -6.86
N LEU A 128 -8.15 -56.09 -7.46
CA LEU A 128 -8.04 -54.65 -7.74
C LEU A 128 -8.09 -53.81 -6.46
N ARG A 129 -8.83 -54.27 -5.44
CA ARG A 129 -8.89 -53.60 -4.14
C ARG A 129 -7.54 -53.69 -3.42
N ASP A 130 -6.93 -54.87 -3.42
CA ASP A 130 -5.63 -55.08 -2.79
C ASP A 130 -4.53 -54.23 -3.47
N THR A 131 -4.49 -54.21 -4.81
CA THR A 131 -3.55 -53.35 -5.58
C THR A 131 -3.80 -51.86 -5.33
N TRP A 132 -5.07 -51.44 -5.19
CA TRP A 132 -5.42 -50.06 -4.89
C TRP A 132 -5.00 -49.63 -3.49
N GLU A 133 -5.19 -50.49 -2.49
CA GLU A 133 -4.74 -50.24 -1.12
C GLU A 133 -3.21 -50.13 -1.04
N GLU A 134 -2.48 -51.00 -1.77
CA GLU A 134 -1.02 -50.93 -1.87
C GLU A 134 -0.55 -49.63 -2.54
N TYR A 135 -1.17 -49.23 -3.67
CA TYR A 135 -0.90 -47.96 -4.33
C TYR A 135 -1.16 -46.75 -3.43
N ILE A 136 -2.28 -46.75 -2.68
CA ILE A 136 -2.60 -45.67 -1.74
C ILE A 136 -1.50 -45.53 -0.69
N GLN A 137 -1.08 -46.65 -0.10
CA GLN A 137 -0.08 -46.65 0.97
C GLN A 137 1.33 -46.32 0.47
N ALA A 138 1.71 -46.85 -0.69
CA ALA A 138 3.06 -46.73 -1.22
C ALA A 138 3.31 -45.40 -1.93
N GLU A 139 2.35 -44.89 -2.70
CA GLU A 139 2.57 -43.75 -3.60
C GLU A 139 1.64 -42.57 -3.28
N TRP A 140 0.32 -42.81 -3.20
CA TRP A 140 -0.63 -41.70 -3.09
C TRP A 140 -0.52 -40.93 -1.78
N LEU A 141 -0.36 -41.61 -0.63
CA LEU A 141 -0.24 -40.94 0.68
C LEU A 141 1.04 -40.10 0.77
N LEU A 142 2.16 -40.58 0.20
CA LEU A 142 3.41 -39.81 0.14
C LEU A 142 3.25 -38.55 -0.71
N TRP A 143 2.61 -38.68 -1.88
CA TRP A 143 2.25 -37.54 -2.71
C TRP A 143 1.30 -36.58 -2.00
N ALA A 144 0.24 -37.09 -1.37
CA ALA A 144 -0.78 -36.30 -0.71
C ALA A 144 -0.20 -35.51 0.47
N GLU A 145 0.75 -36.06 1.21
CA GLU A 145 1.44 -35.34 2.27
C GLU A 145 2.23 -34.14 1.73
N VAL A 146 3.00 -34.34 0.65
CA VAL A 146 3.76 -33.26 -0.01
C VAL A 146 2.82 -32.21 -0.61
N ASP A 147 1.76 -32.64 -1.28
CA ASP A 147 0.79 -31.73 -1.89
C ASP A 147 -0.01 -30.96 -0.83
N ARG A 148 -0.40 -31.57 0.30
CA ARG A 148 -1.05 -30.87 1.43
C ARG A 148 -0.15 -29.78 2.03
N ARG A 149 1.16 -30.04 2.16
CA ARG A 149 2.13 -29.04 2.64
C ARG A 149 2.23 -27.87 1.66
N LYS A 150 2.40 -28.17 0.37
CA LYS A 150 2.47 -27.16 -0.70
C LYS A 150 1.15 -26.43 -0.95
N ALA A 151 0.01 -27.05 -0.69
CA ALA A 151 -1.31 -26.41 -0.78
C ALA A 151 -1.42 -25.28 0.25
N LYS A 152 -0.91 -25.45 1.48
CA LYS A 152 -0.88 -24.37 2.47
C LYS A 152 0.01 -23.19 2.03
N VAL A 153 1.15 -23.48 1.40
CA VAL A 153 2.03 -22.45 0.81
C VAL A 153 1.27 -21.72 -0.31
N HIS A 154 0.56 -22.47 -1.15
CA HIS A 154 -0.23 -21.92 -2.25
C HIS A 154 -1.35 -21.00 -1.75
N ASP A 155 -2.04 -21.39 -0.68
CA ASP A 155 -3.08 -20.57 -0.06
C ASP A 155 -2.51 -19.26 0.46
N CYS A 156 -1.35 -19.29 1.13
CA CYS A 156 -0.65 -18.09 1.59
C CYS A 156 -0.22 -17.19 0.42
N TYR A 157 0.32 -17.78 -0.64
CA TYR A 157 0.69 -17.07 -1.85
C TYR A 157 -0.52 -16.41 -2.53
N ALA A 158 -1.64 -17.15 -2.67
CA ALA A 158 -2.87 -16.65 -3.26
C ALA A 158 -3.47 -15.51 -2.45
N GLU A 159 -3.35 -15.58 -1.12
CA GLU A 159 -3.74 -14.54 -0.18
C GLU A 159 -2.93 -13.24 -0.39
N LEU A 160 -1.60 -13.33 -0.42
CA LEU A 160 -0.74 -12.18 -0.72
C LEU A 160 -1.02 -11.61 -2.12
N PHE A 161 -1.26 -12.46 -3.12
CA PHE A 161 -1.61 -12.03 -4.46
C PHE A 161 -2.95 -11.27 -4.50
N ALA A 162 -3.96 -11.72 -3.73
CA ALA A 162 -5.22 -11.02 -3.59
C ALA A 162 -5.05 -9.65 -2.90
N MET A 163 -4.18 -9.56 -1.89
CA MET A 163 -3.82 -8.29 -1.25
C MET A 163 -3.16 -7.32 -2.24
N HIS A 164 -2.17 -7.78 -3.00
CA HIS A 164 -1.52 -6.97 -4.04
C HIS A 164 -2.52 -6.44 -5.09
N ARG A 165 -3.43 -7.29 -5.57
CA ARG A 165 -4.50 -6.86 -6.50
C ARG A 165 -5.39 -5.78 -5.89
N THR A 166 -5.70 -5.90 -4.60
CA THR A 166 -6.51 -4.92 -3.87
C THR A 166 -5.75 -3.59 -3.72
N GLN A 167 -4.43 -3.66 -3.45
CA GLN A 167 -3.55 -2.49 -3.38
C GLN A 167 -3.52 -1.72 -4.70
N MET A 168 -3.36 -2.41 -5.82
CA MET A 168 -3.35 -1.79 -7.15
C MET A 168 -4.70 -1.18 -7.55
N ALA A 169 -5.81 -1.83 -7.18
CA ALA A 169 -7.15 -1.36 -7.56
C ALA A 169 -7.68 -0.24 -6.64
N MET A 170 -7.34 -0.27 -5.36
CA MET A 170 -7.99 0.53 -4.32
C MET A 170 -7.01 1.09 -3.27
N GLY A 171 -5.73 1.25 -3.61
CA GLY A 171 -4.67 1.75 -2.70
C GLY A 171 -4.86 3.18 -2.18
N GLU A 172 -5.71 3.98 -2.83
CA GLU A 172 -6.11 5.30 -2.29
C GLU A 172 -7.12 5.19 -1.14
N GLN A 173 -7.92 4.12 -1.11
CA GLN A 173 -8.98 3.92 -0.12
C GLN A 173 -8.54 3.04 1.04
N TYR A 174 -7.62 2.11 0.77
CA TYR A 174 -7.14 1.13 1.75
C TYR A 174 -5.65 1.32 2.02
N GLU A 175 -5.27 1.04 3.26
CA GLU A 175 -3.89 0.92 3.69
C GLU A 175 -3.62 -0.53 4.10
N PHE A 176 -2.36 -0.94 3.88
CA PHE A 176 -1.83 -2.24 4.24
C PHE A 176 -0.85 -2.01 5.37
N LEU A 177 -1.02 -2.76 6.45
CA LEU A 177 -0.27 -2.58 7.68
C LEU A 177 0.27 -3.92 8.14
N LEU A 178 1.54 -3.96 8.52
CA LEU A 178 2.10 -5.01 9.35
C LEU A 178 1.93 -4.59 10.81
N ALA A 179 1.35 -5.46 11.62
CA ALA A 179 1.00 -5.13 12.99
C ALA A 179 1.45 -6.18 13.98
N VAL A 180 1.90 -5.75 15.16
CA VAL A 180 2.37 -6.61 16.26
C VAL A 180 1.85 -6.11 17.61
N GLY A 181 1.78 -7.01 18.59
CA GLY A 181 1.29 -6.71 19.92
C GLY A 181 -0.23 -6.53 19.97
N CYS A 182 -0.99 -7.58 19.66
CA CYS A 182 -2.44 -7.60 19.79
C CYS A 182 -2.85 -7.48 21.27
N LEU A 183 -3.40 -6.32 21.64
CA LEU A 183 -4.05 -6.09 22.93
C LEU A 183 -5.43 -6.75 22.91
N HIS A 184 -5.67 -7.61 23.90
CA HIS A 184 -6.92 -8.30 24.14
C HIS A 184 -7.39 -8.02 25.56
N TRP A 185 -8.43 -7.19 25.69
CA TRP A 185 -8.89 -6.69 26.98
C TRP A 185 -10.37 -6.31 26.97
N ALA A 186 -11.16 -6.88 27.88
CA ALA A 186 -12.48 -6.37 28.24
C ALA A 186 -12.28 -5.27 29.27
N THR A 187 -12.50 -4.02 28.86
CA THR A 187 -12.17 -2.87 29.70
C THR A 187 -13.13 -2.81 30.91
N PRO A 188 -12.68 -2.29 32.06
CA PRO A 188 -13.51 -2.20 33.27
C PRO A 188 -14.81 -1.41 33.09
N ARG A 189 -14.88 -0.58 32.05
CA ARG A 189 -16.05 0.27 31.75
C ARG A 189 -16.99 -0.32 30.71
N GLY A 190 -16.82 -1.61 30.38
CA GLY A 190 -17.69 -2.34 29.47
C GLY A 190 -17.30 -2.23 28.00
N GLY A 191 -16.13 -1.66 27.68
CA GLY A 191 -15.55 -1.69 26.34
C GLY A 191 -14.84 -3.00 26.06
N GLN A 192 -14.53 -3.26 24.79
CA GLN A 192 -13.74 -4.42 24.36
C GLN A 192 -12.66 -3.97 23.40
N ALA A 193 -11.40 -4.16 23.78
CA ALA A 193 -10.24 -3.93 22.93
C ALA A 193 -9.72 -5.27 22.42
N LYS A 194 -9.70 -5.43 21.09
CA LYS A 194 -8.99 -6.52 20.41
C LYS A 194 -8.28 -5.91 19.21
N ARG A 195 -7.07 -5.39 19.37
CA ARG A 195 -6.34 -4.67 18.32
C ARG A 195 -4.84 -4.59 18.60
N HIS A 196 -4.04 -4.58 17.54
CA HIS A 196 -2.59 -4.40 17.64
C HIS A 196 -2.19 -2.99 18.06
N LEU A 197 -1.16 -2.90 18.89
CA LEU A 197 -0.61 -1.66 19.41
C LEU A 197 0.43 -1.03 18.48
N LEU A 198 1.31 -1.84 17.89
CA LEU A 198 2.35 -1.36 16.98
C LEU A 198 1.94 -1.70 15.55
N VAL A 199 1.96 -0.70 14.67
CA VAL A 199 1.64 -0.87 13.25
C VAL A 199 2.68 -0.17 12.37
N LEU A 200 3.03 -0.81 11.26
CA LEU A 200 3.95 -0.32 10.25
C LEU A 200 3.25 -0.36 8.89
N PRO A 201 3.21 0.74 8.14
CA PRO A 201 2.76 0.73 6.75
C PRO A 201 3.63 -0.19 5.89
N VAL A 202 3.00 -1.07 5.12
CA VAL A 202 3.67 -2.04 4.24
C VAL A 202 3.07 -2.06 2.85
N THR A 203 3.86 -2.46 1.87
CA THR A 203 3.42 -2.79 0.51
C THR A 203 3.58 -4.27 0.26
N VAL A 204 2.64 -4.84 -0.49
CA VAL A 204 2.78 -6.20 -1.03
C VAL A 204 3.21 -6.06 -2.49
N ASP A 205 4.36 -6.62 -2.83
CA ASP A 205 4.95 -6.56 -4.16
C ASP A 205 5.02 -7.96 -4.77
N PHE A 206 4.83 -8.04 -6.08
CA PHE A 206 4.82 -9.30 -6.81
C PHE A 206 5.86 -9.29 -7.92
N ASP A 207 6.85 -10.18 -7.82
CA ASP A 207 7.83 -10.41 -8.88
C ASP A 207 7.27 -11.44 -9.87
N SER A 208 6.86 -10.98 -11.05
CA SER A 208 6.33 -11.85 -12.11
C SER A 208 7.38 -12.76 -12.74
N VAL A 209 8.67 -12.44 -12.64
CA VAL A 209 9.76 -13.22 -13.25
C VAL A 209 10.07 -14.42 -12.36
N ASN A 210 10.24 -14.18 -11.06
CA ASN A 210 10.58 -15.23 -10.09
C ASN A 210 9.34 -15.86 -9.43
N ALA A 211 8.14 -15.36 -9.74
CA ALA A 211 6.88 -15.78 -9.13
C ALA A 211 6.92 -15.73 -7.59
N VAL A 212 7.45 -14.62 -7.04
CA VAL A 212 7.59 -14.40 -5.60
C VAL A 212 6.70 -13.25 -5.16
N ALA A 213 5.89 -13.49 -4.13
CA ALA A 213 5.15 -12.45 -3.43
C ALA A 213 5.96 -12.00 -2.21
N SER A 214 6.23 -10.69 -2.08
CA SER A 214 7.02 -10.12 -0.99
C SER A 214 6.28 -9.01 -0.27
N VAL A 215 6.49 -8.87 1.04
CA VAL A 215 5.95 -7.77 1.87
C VAL A 215 7.10 -6.90 2.33
N ARG A 216 7.02 -5.59 2.08
CA ARG A 216 8.07 -4.62 2.39
C ARG A 216 7.50 -3.43 3.13
N SER A 217 8.35 -2.66 3.79
CA SER A 217 7.91 -1.40 4.39
C SER A 217 7.50 -0.40 3.30
N ALA A 218 6.41 0.34 3.55
CA ALA A 218 5.91 1.31 2.58
C ALA A 218 6.65 2.65 2.67
N GLY A 219 7.14 3.14 1.53
CA GLY A 219 7.80 4.45 1.41
C GLY A 219 9.30 4.45 1.78
N SER A 220 9.91 5.63 1.78
CA SER A 220 11.36 5.79 1.95
C SER A 220 11.86 5.85 3.40
N ALA A 221 10.97 6.16 4.34
CA ALA A 221 11.27 6.25 5.78
C ALA A 221 10.01 5.85 6.57
N PRO A 222 9.69 4.54 6.59
CA PRO A 222 8.51 4.03 7.25
C PRO A 222 8.69 4.15 8.77
N GLU A 223 7.72 4.77 9.43
CA GLU A 223 7.77 4.99 10.87
C GLU A 223 6.75 4.09 11.57
N VAL A 224 7.19 3.33 12.57
CA VAL A 224 6.29 2.53 13.41
C VAL A 224 5.34 3.45 14.17
N GLN A 225 4.05 3.24 14.01
CA GLN A 225 3.00 3.96 14.71
C GLN A 225 2.54 3.15 15.93
N PHE A 226 2.29 3.86 17.03
CA PHE A 226 1.70 3.28 18.23
C PHE A 226 0.24 3.69 18.35
N GLU A 227 -0.67 2.73 18.22
CA GLU A 227 -2.11 2.96 18.22
C GLU A 227 -2.70 2.67 19.60
N THR A 228 -3.27 3.70 20.25
CA THR A 228 -3.94 3.60 21.56
C THR A 228 -5.39 4.13 21.51
N ASP A 229 -5.88 4.45 20.31
CA ASP A 229 -7.18 5.07 20.08
C ASP A 229 -8.37 4.15 20.38
N MET A 230 -8.16 2.83 20.51
CA MET A 230 -9.22 1.92 20.98
C MET A 230 -9.50 2.05 22.49
N LEU A 231 -8.63 2.71 23.26
CA LEU A 231 -8.79 2.89 24.71
C LEU A 231 -9.27 4.30 25.02
N ALA A 232 -10.21 4.40 25.97
CA ALA A 232 -10.60 5.69 26.53
C ALA A 232 -9.42 6.34 27.27
N ILE A 233 -9.38 7.68 27.33
CA ILE A 233 -8.27 8.42 27.97
C ILE A 233 -8.00 7.97 29.41
N GLN A 234 -9.04 7.58 30.15
CA GLN A 234 -8.91 7.12 31.54
C GLN A 234 -8.45 5.66 31.69
N GLU A 235 -8.45 4.90 30.59
CA GLU A 235 -8.02 3.49 30.52
C GLU A 235 -6.60 3.37 29.95
N ARG A 236 -5.98 4.49 29.58
CA ARG A 236 -4.60 4.56 29.13
C ARG A 236 -3.64 4.68 30.31
N PRO A 237 -2.35 4.33 30.12
CA PRO A 237 -1.35 4.50 31.16
C PRO A 237 -1.20 5.98 31.55
N PRO A 238 -0.64 6.27 32.74
CA PRO A 238 -0.23 7.62 33.11
C PRO A 238 0.65 8.28 32.04
N THR A 239 0.57 9.61 31.95
CA THR A 239 1.31 10.44 30.98
C THR A 239 2.81 10.18 30.95
N ASP A 240 3.37 9.80 32.08
CA ASP A 240 4.79 9.53 32.30
C ASP A 240 5.22 8.28 31.51
N ILE A 241 4.36 7.25 31.52
CA ILE A 241 4.55 5.99 30.79
C ILE A 241 4.26 6.21 29.30
N GLU A 242 3.27 7.03 28.95
CA GLU A 242 3.01 7.40 27.55
C GLU A 242 4.21 8.15 26.94
N GLY A 243 4.82 9.07 27.68
CA GLY A 243 6.02 9.79 27.24
C GLY A 243 7.24 8.89 27.02
N ASP A 244 7.49 7.95 27.93
CA ASP A 244 8.56 6.94 27.77
C ASP A 244 8.27 6.00 26.60
N THR A 245 7.00 5.62 26.40
CA THR A 245 6.58 4.78 25.27
C THR A 245 6.85 5.48 23.94
N GLU A 246 6.51 6.76 23.83
CA GLU A 246 6.76 7.56 22.63
C GLU A 246 8.26 7.74 22.35
N ALA A 247 9.06 7.99 23.39
CA ALA A 247 10.51 8.09 23.27
C ALA A 247 11.12 6.77 22.77
N ARG A 248 10.67 5.63 23.32
CA ARG A 248 11.11 4.30 22.88
C ARG A 248 10.62 3.95 21.48
N ARG A 249 9.42 4.38 21.09
CA ARG A 249 8.88 4.22 19.73
C ARG A 249 9.80 4.85 18.70
N SER A 250 10.29 6.07 18.98
CA SER A 250 11.22 6.78 18.08
C SER A 250 12.55 6.04 17.86
N LEU A 251 12.91 5.07 18.71
CA LEU A 251 14.13 4.26 18.59
C LEU A 251 13.92 2.99 17.76
N LEU A 252 12.68 2.58 17.47
CA LEU A 252 12.37 1.34 16.75
C LEU A 252 12.66 1.42 15.24
N GLY A 253 12.71 2.63 14.67
CA GLY A 253 12.82 2.82 13.23
C GLY A 253 11.66 2.14 12.49
N ASP A 254 11.99 1.16 11.64
CA ASP A 254 11.08 0.35 10.84
C ASP A 254 10.98 -1.12 11.29
N ASN A 255 11.76 -1.55 12.30
CA ASN A 255 11.82 -2.96 12.68
C ASN A 255 10.87 -3.33 13.82
N LEU A 256 9.72 -3.93 13.47
CA LEU A 256 8.71 -4.41 14.42
C LEU A 256 9.09 -5.70 15.16
N PHE A 257 10.07 -6.47 14.68
CA PHE A 257 10.44 -7.78 15.24
C PHE A 257 11.61 -7.72 16.23
N HIS A 258 12.20 -6.54 16.39
CA HIS A 258 13.34 -6.35 17.28
C HIS A 258 12.95 -6.46 18.77
N ARG A 259 13.95 -6.73 19.61
CA ARG A 259 13.76 -6.90 21.06
C ARG A 259 13.11 -5.69 21.70
N GLU A 260 13.49 -4.46 21.32
CA GLU A 260 12.86 -3.25 21.89
C GLU A 260 11.36 -3.17 21.64
N ALA A 261 10.84 -3.70 20.53
CA ALA A 261 9.40 -3.72 20.27
C ALA A 261 8.68 -4.56 21.33
N LYS A 262 9.22 -5.75 21.64
CA LYS A 262 8.72 -6.63 22.70
C LYS A 262 8.83 -5.97 24.08
N THR A 263 9.97 -5.30 24.36
CA THR A 263 10.17 -4.58 25.62
C THR A 263 9.19 -3.42 25.78
N LEU A 264 8.87 -2.69 24.70
CA LEU A 264 7.89 -1.61 24.68
C LEU A 264 6.48 -2.15 24.94
N LEU A 265 6.08 -3.22 24.26
CA LEU A 265 4.76 -3.86 24.47
C LEU A 265 4.61 -4.38 25.91
N SER A 266 5.66 -4.99 26.45
CA SER A 266 5.67 -5.46 27.84
C SER A 266 5.61 -4.30 28.84
N ALA A 267 6.34 -3.21 28.61
CA ALA A 267 6.28 -2.03 29.47
C ALA A 267 4.89 -1.38 29.44
N TYR A 268 4.27 -1.30 28.26
CA TYR A 268 2.95 -0.70 28.09
C TYR A 268 1.85 -1.49 28.81
N VAL A 269 1.81 -2.82 28.66
CA VAL A 269 0.77 -3.65 29.32
C VAL A 269 0.88 -3.60 30.84
N ASN A 270 2.11 -3.54 31.37
CA ASN A 270 2.36 -3.38 32.81
C ASN A 270 1.94 -2.00 33.33
N GLY A 271 1.92 -0.99 32.44
CA GLY A 271 1.44 0.36 32.75
C GLY A 271 -0.08 0.51 32.72
N LEU A 272 -0.81 -0.41 32.06
CA LEU A 272 -2.27 -0.40 31.97
C LEU A 272 -2.94 -0.91 33.25
N ASP A 273 -2.48 -2.07 33.74
CA ASP A 273 -3.05 -2.74 34.91
C ASP A 273 -1.97 -3.57 35.63
N PRO A 274 -1.98 -3.65 36.98
CA PRO A 274 -1.05 -4.51 37.72
C PRO A 274 -1.08 -6.00 37.33
N LEU A 275 -2.18 -6.47 36.74
CA LEU A 275 -2.37 -7.83 36.25
C LEU A 275 -2.12 -7.97 34.75
N GLY A 276 -1.54 -6.95 34.12
CA GLY A 276 -1.16 -6.96 32.72
C GLY A 276 -0.19 -8.10 32.39
N VAL A 277 -0.42 -8.79 31.27
CA VAL A 277 0.43 -9.90 30.84
C VAL A 277 0.87 -9.70 29.40
N PHE A 278 2.17 -9.85 29.16
CA PHE A 278 2.74 -9.92 27.82
C PHE A 278 3.06 -11.37 27.45
N ASN A 279 2.52 -11.84 26.33
CA ASN A 279 2.79 -13.16 25.76
C ASN A 279 3.62 -13.03 24.48
N ASP A 280 4.88 -13.48 24.53
CA ASP A 280 5.76 -13.55 23.36
C ASP A 280 5.48 -14.83 22.56
N THR A 281 4.40 -14.82 21.79
CA THR A 281 4.05 -15.90 20.85
C THR A 281 3.60 -15.32 19.53
N LEU A 282 3.91 -16.03 18.44
CA LEU A 282 3.43 -15.72 17.10
C LEU A 282 1.96 -16.12 16.92
N ALA A 283 1.44 -17.00 17.77
CA ALA A 283 0.08 -17.53 17.65
C ALA A 283 -0.98 -16.41 17.72
N HIS A 284 -1.96 -16.48 16.83
CA HIS A 284 -3.02 -15.48 16.79
C HIS A 284 -3.98 -15.56 17.98
N VAL A 285 -4.54 -14.40 18.31
CA VAL A 285 -5.43 -14.24 19.47
C VAL A 285 -6.86 -14.69 19.14
N LYS A 286 -7.33 -15.74 19.84
CA LYS A 286 -8.67 -16.32 19.71
C LYS A 286 -9.57 -15.97 20.90
N GLY A 287 -10.88 -16.00 20.67
CA GLY A 287 -11.89 -15.87 21.72
C GLY A 287 -12.23 -14.44 22.14
N THR A 288 -13.05 -14.33 23.19
CA THR A 288 -13.56 -13.07 23.74
C THR A 288 -12.53 -12.39 24.65
N PRO A 289 -12.48 -11.05 24.71
CA PRO A 289 -11.51 -10.32 25.53
C PRO A 289 -11.59 -10.66 27.03
N PRO A 290 -10.46 -10.98 27.69
CA PRO A 290 -10.43 -11.25 29.12
C PRO A 290 -10.52 -9.96 29.95
N PRO A 291 -10.95 -10.01 31.23
CA PRO A 291 -11.07 -8.82 32.09
C PRO A 291 -9.72 -8.20 32.48
N LYS A 292 -8.63 -8.95 32.35
CA LYS A 292 -7.25 -8.45 32.53
C LYS A 292 -6.65 -8.11 31.16
N PRO A 293 -5.84 -7.05 31.03
CA PRO A 293 -5.23 -6.72 29.75
C PRO A 293 -4.14 -7.73 29.41
N VAL A 294 -4.26 -8.35 28.23
CA VAL A 294 -3.25 -9.27 27.70
C VAL A 294 -2.77 -8.74 26.37
N VAL A 295 -1.46 -8.54 26.24
CA VAL A 295 -0.83 -8.20 24.95
C VAL A 295 -0.09 -9.43 24.43
N THR A 296 -0.45 -9.90 23.25
CA THR A 296 0.20 -11.04 22.59
C THR A 296 0.94 -10.54 21.36
N PHE A 297 2.21 -10.93 21.16
CA PHE A 297 3.01 -10.41 20.04
C PHE A 297 2.36 -10.65 18.66
N ALA A 298 1.82 -11.85 18.42
CA ALA A 298 0.82 -12.20 17.38
C ALA A 298 0.83 -11.31 16.11
N PRO A 299 1.85 -11.42 15.25
CA PRO A 299 2.00 -10.57 14.08
C PRO A 299 0.92 -10.85 13.01
N ALA A 300 0.44 -9.80 12.35
CA ALA A 300 -0.59 -9.90 11.31
C ALA A 300 -0.42 -8.84 10.21
N LEU A 301 -0.86 -9.18 8.99
CA LEU A 301 -1.09 -8.24 7.90
C LEU A 301 -2.55 -7.80 7.93
N ILE A 302 -2.76 -6.49 7.96
CA ILE A 302 -4.07 -5.87 8.11
C ILE A 302 -4.36 -5.05 6.85
N VAL A 303 -5.56 -5.23 6.32
CA VAL A 303 -6.12 -4.36 5.27
C VAL A 303 -7.30 -3.60 5.88
N ARG A 304 -7.19 -2.28 5.94
CA ARG A 304 -8.25 -1.41 6.47
C ARG A 304 -8.39 -0.15 5.63
N ARG A 305 -9.51 0.57 5.83
CA ARG A 305 -9.69 1.89 5.21
C ARG A 305 -8.66 2.87 5.77
N ARG A 306 -8.04 3.67 4.88
CA ARG A 306 -7.16 4.76 5.29
C ARG A 306 -7.89 5.64 6.29
N THR A 307 -7.27 5.86 7.43
CA THR A 307 -7.84 6.69 8.50
C THR A 307 -7.49 8.16 8.30
N SER A 308 -8.31 9.06 8.85
CA SER A 308 -8.06 10.50 8.87
C SER A 308 -6.80 10.88 9.67
N LYS A 309 -6.14 9.93 10.35
CA LYS A 309 -4.95 10.16 11.18
C LYS A 309 -3.81 10.82 10.41
N SER A 310 -3.59 10.43 9.15
CA SER A 310 -2.57 11.05 8.29
C SER A 310 -2.86 12.54 8.05
N LEU A 311 -4.13 12.89 7.77
CA LEU A 311 -4.57 14.27 7.62
C LEU A 311 -4.41 15.05 8.93
N ILE A 312 -4.76 14.45 10.06
CA ILE A 312 -4.58 15.04 11.40
C ILE A 312 -3.10 15.34 11.65
N ALA A 313 -2.20 14.38 11.44
CA ALA A 313 -0.76 14.54 11.63
C ALA A 313 -0.17 15.64 10.72
N VAL A 314 -0.60 15.70 9.46
CA VAL A 314 -0.22 16.78 8.54
C VAL A 314 -0.72 18.13 9.05
N CYS A 315 -1.97 18.24 9.50
CA CYS A 315 -2.50 19.48 10.06
C CYS A 315 -1.74 19.92 11.31
N GLU A 316 -1.38 19.00 12.20
CA GLU A 316 -0.57 19.30 13.39
C GLU A 316 0.83 19.79 13.03
N SER A 317 1.48 19.16 12.04
CA SER A 317 2.77 19.62 11.53
C SER A 317 2.67 21.04 10.96
N ILE A 318 1.65 21.32 10.15
CA ILE A 318 1.39 22.66 9.61
C ILE A 318 1.14 23.67 10.73
N ILE A 319 0.35 23.32 11.76
CA ILE A 319 0.08 24.19 12.91
C ILE A 319 1.39 24.54 13.64
N LYS A 320 2.25 23.54 13.92
CA LYS A 320 3.55 23.75 14.57
C LYS A 320 4.44 24.68 13.75
N GLN A 321 4.48 24.51 12.42
CA GLN A 321 5.23 25.38 11.51
C GLN A 321 4.68 26.81 11.48
N LEU A 322 3.35 26.99 11.41
CA LEU A 322 2.75 28.31 11.43
C LEU A 322 2.99 29.04 12.76
N GLN A 323 3.00 28.31 13.87
CA GLN A 323 3.29 28.86 15.19
C GLN A 323 4.75 29.31 15.35
N SER A 324 5.71 28.62 14.72
CA SER A 324 7.13 28.98 14.82
C SER A 324 7.53 30.17 13.93
N VAL A 325 6.85 30.35 12.79
CA VAL A 325 7.21 31.37 11.79
C VAL A 325 6.51 32.73 12.03
N GLY A 326 5.41 32.77 12.80
CA GLY A 326 4.65 34.00 13.06
C GLY A 326 3.83 34.48 11.86
N GLU A 327 3.14 35.62 11.98
CA GLU A 327 2.16 36.09 10.96
C GLU A 327 2.78 36.43 9.60
N GLY A 328 4.07 36.79 9.56
CA GLY A 328 4.77 37.19 8.34
C GLY A 328 5.14 36.05 7.38
N GLY A 329 5.22 34.80 7.85
CA GLY A 329 5.59 33.67 6.99
C GLY A 329 4.44 32.73 6.61
N VAL A 330 3.19 33.15 6.83
CA VAL A 330 2.03 32.45 6.29
C VAL A 330 2.02 32.60 4.76
N PRO A 331 1.93 31.50 3.98
CA PRO A 331 1.83 31.58 2.52
C PRO A 331 0.68 32.48 2.07
N ALA A 332 0.90 33.29 1.03
CA ALA A 332 -0.09 34.25 0.53
C ALA A 332 -1.44 33.59 0.17
N CYS A 333 -1.40 32.37 -0.37
CA CYS A 333 -2.59 31.59 -0.69
C CYS A 333 -3.42 31.27 0.56
N VAL A 334 -2.77 30.81 1.63
CA VAL A 334 -3.44 30.50 2.91
C VAL A 334 -4.04 31.76 3.52
N ARG A 335 -3.31 32.89 3.51
CA ARG A 335 -3.81 34.19 3.99
C ARG A 335 -5.08 34.63 3.25
N LYS A 336 -5.13 34.42 1.93
CA LYS A 336 -6.31 34.70 1.11
C LYS A 336 -7.50 33.81 1.52
N PHE A 337 -7.26 32.51 1.72
CA PHE A 337 -8.31 31.58 2.15
C PHE A 337 -8.93 31.92 3.51
N VAL A 338 -8.14 32.45 4.45
CA VAL A 338 -8.63 32.79 5.80
C VAL A 338 -9.18 34.22 5.92
N GLY A 339 -9.23 34.98 4.82
CA GLY A 339 -9.79 36.33 4.81
C GLY A 339 -9.08 37.28 5.77
N GLU A 340 -7.74 37.20 5.87
CA GLU A 340 -6.96 38.27 6.49
C GLU A 340 -7.02 39.49 5.56
N LEU A 341 -7.81 40.48 5.97
CA LEU A 341 -8.20 41.67 5.19
C LEU A 341 -6.97 42.49 4.77
N GLY A 342 -6.96 42.88 3.50
CA GLY A 342 -5.89 43.64 2.82
C GLY A 342 -5.56 43.12 1.41
N VAL A 343 -6.01 41.91 1.06
CA VAL A 343 -5.72 41.27 -0.24
C VAL A 343 -6.82 41.51 -1.29
N ASP A 344 -8.02 41.94 -0.89
CA ASP A 344 -9.15 42.14 -1.82
C ASP A 344 -9.15 43.51 -2.53
N GLU A 345 -8.51 44.56 -2.00
CA GLU A 345 -8.52 45.88 -2.67
C GLU A 345 -7.29 46.16 -3.55
N ALA A 346 -6.15 45.50 -3.31
CA ALA A 346 -4.94 45.72 -4.10
C ALA A 346 -4.78 44.76 -5.30
N ILE A 347 -5.59 43.70 -5.39
CA ILE A 347 -5.42 42.64 -6.40
C ILE A 347 -6.68 42.42 -7.25
N TYR A 348 -7.87 42.80 -6.78
CA TYR A 348 -8.98 43.08 -7.68
C TYR A 348 -8.81 44.51 -8.19
N GLY A 349 -8.06 44.65 -9.30
CA GLY A 349 -7.97 45.92 -10.03
C GLY A 349 -9.37 46.38 -10.43
N ASN A 350 -9.99 47.18 -9.56
CA ASN A 350 -11.25 47.87 -9.82
C ASN A 350 -11.01 49.28 -10.40
N GLU A 351 -9.78 49.58 -10.83
CA GLU A 351 -9.57 50.63 -11.80
C GLU A 351 -9.73 50.03 -13.20
N PRO A 352 -10.62 50.55 -14.06
CA PRO A 352 -10.53 50.27 -15.49
C PRO A 352 -9.16 50.74 -15.91
N ALA A 353 -8.23 49.80 -16.12
CA ALA A 353 -6.88 50.14 -16.52
C ALA A 353 -6.97 51.00 -17.77
N ASN A 354 -6.64 52.28 -17.61
CA ASN A 354 -6.28 53.14 -18.72
C ASN A 354 -5.33 52.34 -19.59
N HIS A 355 -5.70 52.14 -20.85
CA HIS A 355 -4.80 51.67 -21.90
C HIS A 355 -3.66 52.67 -22.01
N ASN A 356 -2.61 52.48 -21.21
CA ASN A 356 -1.29 53.08 -21.32
C ASN A 356 -0.32 52.25 -20.46
N VAL A 357 -0.11 51.00 -20.87
CA VAL A 357 1.14 50.31 -20.56
C VAL A 357 2.15 50.80 -21.61
N GLU A 358 2.76 51.95 -21.36
CA GLU A 358 4.06 52.28 -21.95
C GLU A 358 5.07 51.31 -21.34
N GLY A 359 5.30 50.20 -22.03
CA GLY A 359 6.17 49.12 -21.56
C GLY A 359 5.83 47.80 -22.22
N GLY A 360 5.93 47.74 -23.55
CA GLY A 360 6.01 46.48 -24.29
C GLY A 360 7.29 45.74 -23.91
N ALA A 361 7.25 44.99 -22.82
CA ALA A 361 8.09 43.81 -22.68
C ALA A 361 7.19 42.64 -23.07
N ASP A 362 7.31 42.23 -24.32
CA ASP A 362 6.78 40.97 -24.84
C ASP A 362 7.35 39.86 -23.95
N HIS A 363 6.64 39.48 -22.88
CA HIS A 363 7.08 38.37 -22.03
C HIS A 363 6.97 37.13 -22.88
N GLU A 364 8.12 36.57 -23.23
CA GLU A 364 8.22 35.40 -24.08
C GLU A 364 7.38 34.26 -23.49
N ILE A 365 6.36 33.82 -24.23
CA ILE A 365 5.45 32.77 -23.78
C ILE A 365 6.06 31.42 -24.18
N TYR A 366 6.59 30.70 -23.20
CA TYR A 366 7.13 29.35 -23.40
C TYR A 366 6.05 28.26 -23.40
N PHE A 367 5.11 28.32 -24.35
CA PHE A 367 4.07 27.30 -24.54
C PHE A 367 4.48 26.30 -25.64
N PRO A 368 4.66 25.01 -25.32
CA PRO A 368 5.01 23.98 -26.31
C PRO A 368 3.84 23.57 -27.22
N LEU A 369 2.60 23.81 -26.80
CA LEU A 369 1.39 23.41 -27.52
C LEU A 369 0.61 24.63 -28.00
N PRO A 370 -0.19 24.50 -29.08
CA PRO A 370 -1.08 25.57 -29.55
C PRO A 370 -1.95 26.12 -28.42
N TYR A 371 -2.27 27.41 -28.47
CA TYR A 371 -3.10 28.06 -27.46
C TYR A 371 -4.01 29.11 -28.09
N ASN A 372 -5.07 29.48 -27.38
CA ASN A 372 -5.98 30.56 -27.76
C ASN A 372 -5.88 31.73 -26.77
N ASP A 373 -6.59 32.82 -27.08
CA ASP A 373 -6.58 34.03 -26.25
C ASP A 373 -7.06 33.79 -24.81
N ASP A 374 -8.04 32.89 -24.62
CA ASP A 374 -8.51 32.51 -23.28
C ASP A 374 -7.40 31.85 -22.45
N GLN A 375 -6.63 30.94 -23.07
CA GLN A 375 -5.50 30.27 -22.41
C GLN A 375 -4.36 31.24 -22.11
N LYS A 376 -4.11 32.21 -23.00
CA LYS A 376 -3.16 33.30 -22.74
C LYS A 376 -3.60 34.15 -21.55
N ARG A 377 -4.89 34.50 -21.47
CA ARG A 377 -5.46 35.27 -20.35
C ARG A 377 -5.31 34.56 -19.00
N ILE A 378 -5.34 33.23 -18.96
CA ILE A 378 -5.08 32.47 -17.73
C ILE A 378 -3.66 32.75 -17.21
N LEU A 379 -2.66 32.78 -18.09
CA LEU A 379 -1.28 33.09 -17.71
C LEU A 379 -1.16 34.54 -17.19
N GLU A 380 -1.70 35.51 -17.94
CA GLU A 380 -1.69 36.93 -17.53
C GLU A 380 -2.38 37.16 -16.18
N THR A 381 -3.39 36.36 -15.88
CA THR A 381 -4.10 36.42 -14.60
C THR A 381 -3.26 35.78 -13.47
N LEU A 382 -2.55 34.68 -13.74
CA LEU A 382 -1.65 34.03 -12.78
C LEU A 382 -0.46 34.92 -12.38
N ASP A 383 0.02 35.77 -13.28
CA ASP A 383 1.09 36.74 -12.97
C ASP A 383 0.63 37.83 -11.99
N ARG A 384 -0.68 38.12 -11.98
CA ARG A 384 -1.28 39.17 -11.15
C ARG A 384 -1.97 38.65 -9.91
N GLN A 385 -2.41 37.39 -9.91
CA GLN A 385 -3.26 36.82 -8.88
C GLN A 385 -2.67 35.55 -8.27
N VAL A 386 -2.89 35.40 -6.96
CA VAL A 386 -2.42 34.24 -6.19
C VAL A 386 -3.12 32.93 -6.58
N GLY A 387 -4.25 32.98 -7.28
CA GLY A 387 -4.96 31.79 -7.73
C GLY A 387 -6.02 32.11 -8.77
N VAL A 388 -6.20 31.18 -9.72
CA VAL A 388 -7.12 31.30 -10.86
C VAL A 388 -7.99 30.04 -10.92
N LEU A 389 -9.30 30.23 -11.05
CA LEU A 389 -10.25 29.15 -11.29
C LEU A 389 -10.54 29.03 -12.78
N VAL A 390 -10.18 27.90 -13.38
CA VAL A 390 -10.43 27.63 -14.79
C VAL A 390 -11.55 26.60 -14.92
N GLN A 391 -12.66 27.01 -15.55
CA GLN A 391 -13.81 26.15 -15.81
C GLN A 391 -14.03 25.99 -17.31
N GLY A 392 -14.52 24.83 -17.73
CA GLY A 392 -15.06 24.68 -19.08
C GLY A 392 -15.66 23.30 -19.33
N PRO A 393 -16.33 23.10 -20.47
CA PRO A 393 -16.81 21.78 -20.91
C PRO A 393 -15.69 20.72 -21.05
N PRO A 394 -16.04 19.41 -21.10
CA PRO A 394 -15.10 18.38 -21.49
C PRO A 394 -14.57 18.62 -22.91
N GLY A 395 -13.29 18.35 -23.16
CA GLY A 395 -12.66 18.54 -24.47
C GLY A 395 -12.13 19.94 -24.78
N THR A 396 -12.30 20.94 -23.90
CA THR A 396 -11.81 22.32 -24.13
C THR A 396 -10.31 22.52 -23.86
N GLY A 397 -9.49 21.50 -24.08
CA GLY A 397 -8.03 21.63 -23.99
C GLY A 397 -7.46 21.92 -22.59
N LYS A 398 -8.16 21.64 -21.49
CA LYS A 398 -7.64 21.94 -20.12
C LYS A 398 -6.29 21.30 -19.83
N SER A 399 -6.12 20.02 -20.18
CA SER A 399 -4.84 19.32 -19.98
C SER A 399 -3.71 19.96 -20.78
N GLN A 400 -4.00 20.43 -22.00
CA GLN A 400 -3.08 21.19 -22.83
C GLN A 400 -2.76 22.55 -22.21
N THR A 401 -3.75 23.25 -21.66
CA THR A 401 -3.53 24.48 -20.89
C THR A 401 -2.61 24.23 -19.70
N ILE A 402 -2.82 23.15 -18.94
CA ILE A 402 -1.97 22.80 -17.80
C ILE A 402 -0.53 22.52 -18.26
N ALA A 403 -0.34 21.75 -19.34
CA ALA A 403 1.00 21.48 -19.89
C ALA A 403 1.72 22.77 -20.32
N ASN A 404 1.02 23.67 -20.99
CA ASN A 404 1.53 24.98 -21.38
C ASN A 404 1.95 25.82 -20.17
N LEU A 405 1.11 25.89 -19.14
CA LEU A 405 1.43 26.59 -17.88
C LEU A 405 2.63 25.97 -17.17
N ILE A 406 2.74 24.63 -17.13
CA ILE A 406 3.88 23.94 -16.53
C ILE A 406 5.18 24.37 -17.21
N CYS A 407 5.23 24.31 -18.55
CA CYS A 407 6.42 24.68 -19.30
C CYS A 407 6.80 26.15 -19.10
N HIS A 408 5.82 27.05 -19.12
CA HIS A 408 6.07 28.47 -18.88
C HIS A 408 6.57 28.76 -17.46
N LEU A 409 5.93 28.19 -16.45
CA LEU A 409 6.31 28.39 -15.05
C LEU A 409 7.68 27.77 -14.74
N LEU A 410 8.02 26.62 -15.34
CA LEU A 410 9.36 26.03 -15.22
C LEU A 410 10.42 26.87 -15.93
N ALA A 411 10.14 27.37 -17.14
CA ALA A 411 11.05 28.22 -17.90
C ALA A 411 11.33 29.54 -17.17
N THR A 412 10.36 30.05 -16.40
CA THR A 412 10.51 31.23 -15.54
C THR A 412 11.09 30.92 -14.15
N GLY A 413 11.60 29.70 -13.95
CA GLY A 413 12.33 29.30 -12.73
C GLY A 413 11.44 28.97 -11.52
N LYS A 414 10.13 28.78 -11.71
CA LYS A 414 9.21 28.39 -10.63
C LYS A 414 9.29 26.89 -10.37
N ARG A 415 8.97 26.51 -9.13
CA ARG A 415 8.76 25.10 -8.73
C ARG A 415 7.27 24.81 -8.77
N ILE A 416 6.89 23.64 -9.29
CA ILE A 416 5.49 23.30 -9.56
C ILE A 416 5.16 21.99 -8.86
N LEU A 417 4.01 21.96 -8.19
CA LEU A 417 3.36 20.74 -7.72
C LEU A 417 2.04 20.60 -8.46
N VAL A 418 1.85 19.48 -9.14
CA VAL A 418 0.59 19.15 -9.81
C VAL A 418 -0.10 18.05 -9.02
N THR A 419 -1.39 18.25 -8.71
CA THR A 419 -2.20 17.27 -8.00
C THR A 419 -3.47 16.96 -8.79
N SER A 420 -3.96 15.73 -8.70
CA SER A 420 -5.25 15.32 -9.26
C SER A 420 -5.94 14.35 -8.30
N GLN A 421 -7.25 14.18 -8.46
CA GLN A 421 -8.00 13.18 -7.69
C GLN A 421 -7.69 11.74 -8.13
N LYS A 422 -7.25 11.53 -9.38
CA LYS A 422 -7.06 10.19 -9.95
C LYS A 422 -5.73 10.09 -10.69
N ALA A 423 -4.93 9.09 -10.34
CA ALA A 423 -3.65 8.77 -10.97
C ALA A 423 -3.63 8.81 -12.53
N PRO A 424 -4.64 8.27 -13.26
CA PRO A 424 -4.66 8.32 -14.72
C PRO A 424 -4.62 9.74 -15.32
N ALA A 425 -5.15 10.74 -14.63
CA ALA A 425 -5.14 12.11 -15.12
C ALA A 425 -3.71 12.69 -15.22
N LEU A 426 -2.83 12.30 -14.29
CA LEU A 426 -1.43 12.74 -14.29
C LEU A 426 -0.64 12.05 -15.40
N HIS A 427 -0.91 10.77 -15.67
CA HIS A 427 -0.32 10.05 -16.80
C HIS A 427 -0.71 10.68 -18.15
N VAL A 428 -1.98 11.05 -18.30
CA VAL A 428 -2.47 11.76 -19.49
C VAL A 428 -1.74 13.10 -19.63
N LEU A 429 -1.61 13.87 -18.54
CA LEU A 429 -0.91 15.15 -18.55
C LEU A 429 0.57 15.00 -18.96
N LYS A 430 1.27 13.97 -18.46
CA LYS A 430 2.68 13.72 -18.81
C LYS A 430 2.89 13.53 -20.32
N LYS A 431 1.90 12.98 -21.04
CA LYS A 431 1.95 12.82 -22.52
C LYS A 431 1.88 14.15 -23.28
N TYR A 432 1.38 15.21 -22.65
CA TYR A 432 1.33 16.55 -23.25
C TYR A 432 2.62 17.36 -23.00
N LEU A 433 3.48 16.91 -22.09
CA LEU A 433 4.74 17.58 -21.81
C LEU A 433 5.80 17.15 -22.84
N PRO A 434 6.67 18.07 -23.30
CA PRO A 434 7.86 17.71 -24.07
C PRO A 434 8.70 16.70 -23.30
N THR A 435 9.34 15.75 -24.00
CA THR A 435 10.14 14.66 -23.40
C THR A 435 11.18 15.20 -22.41
N GLU A 436 11.81 16.33 -22.75
CA GLU A 436 12.82 16.99 -21.94
C GLU A 436 12.26 17.46 -20.59
N VAL A 437 11.00 17.91 -20.56
CA VAL A 437 10.31 18.35 -19.33
C VAL A 437 9.70 17.16 -18.60
N ALA A 438 9.12 16.21 -19.33
CA ALA A 438 8.52 15.00 -18.79
C ALA A 438 9.52 14.15 -17.99
N ASP A 439 10.77 14.05 -18.45
CA ASP A 439 11.86 13.36 -17.75
C ASP A 439 12.24 14.02 -16.41
N LEU A 440 12.01 15.33 -16.28
CA LEU A 440 12.25 16.08 -15.04
C LEU A 440 11.07 16.00 -14.06
N CYS A 441 9.91 15.49 -14.51
CA CYS A 441 8.73 15.38 -13.67
C CYS A 441 8.86 14.19 -12.73
N VAL A 442 8.88 14.49 -11.43
CA VAL A 442 8.72 13.49 -10.39
C VAL A 442 7.22 13.25 -10.17
N MET A 443 6.74 12.09 -10.60
CA MET A 443 5.38 11.64 -10.28
C MET A 443 5.43 10.76 -9.04
N VAL A 444 4.76 11.20 -7.97
CA VAL A 444 4.51 10.37 -6.80
C VAL A 444 3.09 9.85 -6.95
N LEU A 445 2.97 8.76 -7.69
CA LEU A 445 1.75 7.99 -7.83
C LEU A 445 1.96 6.80 -6.91
N GLY A 446 1.20 6.66 -5.83
CA GLY A 446 1.24 5.47 -4.98
C GLY A 446 2.60 5.07 -4.36
N GLU A 447 2.61 3.87 -3.79
CA GLU A 447 3.73 3.28 -3.06
C GLU A 447 4.26 2.01 -3.75
N GLY A 448 3.74 1.64 -4.93
CA GLY A 448 4.10 0.40 -5.62
C GLY A 448 5.52 0.41 -6.20
N VAL A 449 6.12 -0.78 -6.39
CA VAL A 449 7.49 -0.93 -6.90
C VAL A 449 7.74 -0.22 -8.24
N ASP A 450 6.82 -0.35 -9.19
CA ASP A 450 6.96 0.31 -10.51
C ASP A 450 6.98 1.83 -10.37
N GLU A 451 6.16 2.37 -9.47
CA GLU A 451 6.04 3.81 -9.22
C GLU A 451 7.29 4.35 -8.48
N GLN A 452 7.82 3.59 -7.52
CA GLN A 452 9.08 3.90 -6.85
C GLN A 452 10.27 3.82 -7.80
N GLN A 453 10.28 2.87 -8.73
CA GLN A 453 11.30 2.78 -9.78
C GLN A 453 11.21 3.98 -10.74
N GLU A 454 10.01 4.38 -11.14
CA GLU A 454 9.81 5.59 -11.95
C GLU A 454 10.30 6.85 -11.23
N LEU A 455 9.97 6.98 -9.94
CA LEU A 455 10.49 8.04 -9.06
C LEU A 455 12.02 8.03 -9.01
N ARG A 456 12.65 6.89 -8.71
CA ARG A 456 14.12 6.75 -8.66
C ARG A 456 14.77 7.11 -10.00
N ARG A 457 14.16 6.70 -11.12
CA ARG A 457 14.63 7.02 -12.47
C ARG A 457 14.56 8.52 -12.73
N SER A 458 13.43 9.17 -12.47
CA SER A 458 13.28 10.62 -12.62
C SER A 458 14.26 11.39 -11.73
N VAL A 459 14.42 10.99 -10.46
CA VAL A 459 15.38 11.62 -9.53
C VAL A 459 16.82 11.45 -10.03
N SER A 460 17.20 10.26 -10.50
CA SER A 460 18.53 9.98 -11.06
C SER A 460 18.80 10.80 -12.32
N GLN A 461 17.80 10.96 -13.20
CA GLN A 461 17.90 11.80 -14.39
C GLN A 461 18.05 13.28 -14.03
N VAL A 462 17.28 13.78 -13.06
CA VAL A 462 17.38 15.16 -12.55
C VAL A 462 18.77 15.40 -11.95
N ALA A 463 19.28 14.47 -11.13
CA ALA A 463 20.61 14.57 -10.53
C ALA A 463 21.71 14.55 -11.60
N SER A 464 21.64 13.62 -12.56
CA SER A 464 22.57 13.52 -13.68
C SER A 464 22.60 14.80 -14.53
N ARG A 465 21.42 15.34 -14.88
CA ARG A 465 21.33 16.60 -15.63
C ARG A 465 21.90 17.77 -14.84
N ARG A 466 21.67 17.83 -13.52
CA ARG A 466 22.25 18.87 -12.66
C ARG A 466 23.78 18.81 -12.65
N THR A 467 24.36 17.62 -12.58
CA THR A 467 25.83 17.43 -12.58
C THR A 467 26.45 17.75 -13.94
N ASN A 468 25.78 17.39 -15.03
CA ASN A 468 26.24 17.64 -16.40
C ASN A 468 25.88 19.04 -16.92
N TRP A 469 25.17 19.86 -16.13
CA TRP A 469 24.76 21.19 -16.56
C TRP A 469 25.95 22.15 -16.57
N LEU A 470 26.30 22.62 -17.77
CA LEU A 470 27.34 23.61 -17.98
C LEU A 470 26.70 24.94 -18.38
N ALA A 471 26.59 25.86 -17.42
CA ALA A 471 25.94 27.18 -17.57
C ALA A 471 26.31 27.90 -18.88
N ARG A 472 27.61 27.93 -19.21
CA ARG A 472 28.12 28.61 -20.42
C ARG A 472 27.67 27.95 -21.72
N GLN A 473 27.62 26.62 -21.77
CA GLN A 473 27.18 25.91 -22.97
C GLN A 473 25.67 26.05 -23.18
N SER A 474 24.89 25.98 -22.11
CA SER A 474 23.44 26.21 -22.17
C SER A 474 23.11 27.63 -22.60
N GLN A 475 23.82 28.63 -22.09
CA GLN A 475 23.63 30.03 -22.50
C GLN A 475 23.92 30.23 -23.99
N ASN A 476 25.04 29.68 -24.48
CA ASN A 476 25.39 29.75 -25.91
C ASN A 476 24.34 29.03 -26.79
N LEU A 477 23.78 27.91 -26.31
CA LEU A 477 22.72 27.19 -27.03
C LEU A 477 21.44 28.03 -27.12
N ILE A 478 21.04 28.66 -26.01
CA ILE A 478 19.85 29.54 -25.96
C ILE A 478 20.03 30.72 -26.92
N GLU A 479 21.19 31.39 -26.90
CA GLU A 479 21.49 32.51 -27.79
C GLU A 479 21.47 32.08 -29.27
N ASN A 480 22.05 30.92 -29.59
CA ASN A 480 22.03 30.37 -30.94
C ASN A 480 20.60 30.01 -31.41
N LEU A 481 19.78 29.41 -30.54
CA LEU A 481 18.39 29.06 -30.86
C LEU A 481 17.52 30.31 -31.00
N GLY A 482 17.68 31.31 -30.13
CA GLY A 482 17.00 32.59 -30.25
C GLY A 482 17.29 33.27 -31.58
N SER A 483 18.56 33.24 -32.03
CA SER A 483 18.95 33.79 -33.34
C SER A 483 18.31 33.09 -34.55
N PHE A 484 17.86 31.84 -34.38
CA PHE A 484 17.23 31.01 -35.41
C PHE A 484 15.72 31.26 -35.49
N VAL A 485 15.07 31.53 -34.35
CA VAL A 485 13.62 31.83 -34.26
C VAL A 485 13.30 33.21 -34.84
N PHE A 486 14.19 34.20 -34.73
CA PHE A 486 14.01 35.54 -35.33
C PHE A 486 14.31 35.62 -36.84
N LYS A 487 14.59 34.49 -37.51
CA LYS A 487 14.88 34.41 -38.96
C LYS A 487 13.78 33.74 -39.80
N LEU A 488 12.71 33.26 -39.15
CA LEU A 488 11.47 32.79 -39.78
C LEU A 488 10.37 33.82 -39.52
#